data_AF-A0A7S4S5K7-F1
#
_entry.id   AF-A0A7S4S5K7-F1
#
_cell.length_a   1.000
_cell.length_b   1.000
_cell.length_c   1.000
_cell.angle_alpha   90.00
_cell.angle_beta   90.00
_cell.angle_gamma   90.00
#
_symmetry.space_group_name_H-M   'P 1'
#
loop_
_entity.id
_entity.type
_entity.pdbx_description
1 polymer ?
#
loop_
_entity_poly.entity_id
_entity_poly.type
_entity_poly.pdbx_seq_one_letter_code
_entity_poly.pdbx_strand_id
1 'polypeptide(L)'
;MTGQNFNLAHSGGMDGGELSDHTCLMGNPLESDEVGKMCFNPAKNWQLDWYDGQGPGDYKILVDPFQTETSSFQLVGIGEYDTNTAEAGPNHPVVIKIETHNITGIFLGFNRAAGPNAENKEAGDEITIIEAGNSGKYYSQSYLKAHLLAGETYTDESFASSGRSLTITVKSIDLTTTPGVANVTITLQPLCSN
;
A
#
# COMPACT_ATOMS: atom_id res chain seq x y z
N MET A 1 -9.12 19.81 -5.05
CA MET A 1 -7.99 20.16 -4.16
C MET A 1 -8.37 19.90 -2.70
N THR A 2 -8.38 18.64 -2.28
CA THR A 2 -8.91 18.24 -0.95
C THR A 2 -7.82 17.66 -0.03
N GLY A 3 -6.82 16.94 -0.56
CA GLY A 3 -5.73 16.35 0.25
C GLY A 3 -4.56 17.28 0.59
N GLN A 4 -4.29 18.32 -0.21
CA GLN A 4 -3.23 19.29 0.09
C GLN A 4 -3.46 20.05 1.40
N ASN A 5 -4.73 20.28 1.77
CA ASN A 5 -5.12 20.87 3.06
C ASN A 5 -4.78 19.96 4.26
N PHE A 6 -4.57 18.67 4.02
CA PHE A 6 -4.10 17.69 5.01
C PHE A 6 -2.59 17.44 4.90
N ASN A 7 -1.84 18.34 4.25
CA ASN A 7 -0.39 18.23 4.05
C ASN A 7 0.04 16.99 3.24
N LEU A 8 -0.82 16.53 2.32
CA LEU A 8 -0.52 15.44 1.40
C LEU A 8 0.00 16.00 0.07
N ALA A 9 1.18 15.56 -0.35
CA ALA A 9 1.71 15.87 -1.68
C ALA A 9 1.00 15.03 -2.77
N HIS A 10 1.30 15.32 -4.03
CA HIS A 10 0.77 14.55 -5.15
C HIS A 10 1.28 13.09 -5.13
N SER A 11 0.66 12.28 -5.98
CA SER A 11 1.02 10.88 -6.23
C SER A 11 1.30 10.70 -7.72
N GLY A 12 2.49 10.22 -8.01
CA GLY A 12 2.96 9.96 -9.36
C GLY A 12 2.78 8.50 -9.75
N GLY A 13 2.55 8.27 -11.04
CA GLY A 13 2.39 6.95 -11.61
C GLY A 13 3.73 6.27 -11.87
N MET A 14 3.65 5.08 -12.46
CA MET A 14 4.82 4.28 -12.83
C MET A 14 5.68 4.91 -13.95
N ASP A 15 5.13 5.90 -14.67
CA ASP A 15 5.82 6.68 -15.71
C ASP A 15 6.70 7.81 -15.15
N GLY A 16 6.66 8.03 -13.82
CA GLY A 16 7.41 9.08 -13.14
C GLY A 16 6.78 10.48 -13.21
N GLY A 17 5.61 10.63 -13.83
CA GLY A 17 4.85 11.87 -13.79
C GLY A 17 4.40 12.22 -12.37
N GLU A 18 4.34 13.50 -12.01
CA GLU A 18 4.02 13.93 -10.63
C GLU A 18 2.54 13.73 -10.24
N LEU A 19 1.66 13.59 -11.22
CA LEU A 19 0.21 13.44 -11.05
C LEU A 19 -0.31 12.22 -11.79
N SER A 20 0.52 11.32 -12.28
CA SER A 20 0.09 10.24 -13.17
C SER A 20 -0.39 8.97 -12.44
N ASP A 21 -0.53 9.00 -11.12
CA ASP A 21 -1.11 7.89 -10.36
C ASP A 21 -2.64 7.89 -10.54
N HIS A 22 -3.19 6.85 -11.16
CA HIS A 22 -4.64 6.70 -11.32
C HIS A 22 -5.24 5.71 -10.29
N THR A 23 -4.43 5.24 -9.32
CA THR A 23 -4.86 4.34 -8.25
C THR A 23 -5.41 5.08 -7.02
N CYS A 24 -5.28 6.40 -6.96
CA CYS A 24 -5.71 7.18 -5.79
C CYS A 24 -6.09 8.63 -6.08
N LEU A 25 -6.74 9.27 -5.11
CA LEU A 25 -7.25 10.64 -5.21
C LEU A 25 -6.16 11.73 -5.33
N MET A 26 -4.90 11.42 -4.95
CA MET A 26 -3.80 12.39 -4.94
C MET A 26 -2.93 12.37 -6.21
N GLY A 27 -3.23 11.51 -7.18
CA GLY A 27 -2.65 11.59 -8.53
C GLY A 27 -3.56 12.35 -9.49
N ASN A 28 -3.92 11.72 -10.60
CA ASN A 28 -4.86 12.27 -11.57
C ASN A 28 -6.08 11.35 -11.68
N PRO A 29 -6.91 11.30 -10.64
CA PRO A 29 -7.95 10.30 -10.53
C PRO A 29 -9.02 10.38 -11.61
N LEU A 30 -9.26 11.52 -12.28
CA LEU A 30 -10.29 11.70 -13.33
C LEU A 30 -10.37 13.16 -13.83
N GLU A 31 -10.93 13.38 -15.03
CA GLU A 31 -11.53 14.65 -15.47
C GLU A 31 -13.08 14.59 -15.39
N SER A 32 -13.63 14.33 -14.21
CA SER A 32 -15.07 14.35 -13.97
C SER A 32 -15.39 14.88 -12.58
N ASP A 33 -16.43 15.70 -12.48
CA ASP A 33 -16.93 16.35 -11.26
C ASP A 33 -18.02 15.53 -10.54
N GLU A 34 -18.53 14.47 -11.17
CA GLU A 34 -19.62 13.62 -10.66
C GLU A 34 -19.17 12.22 -10.22
N VAL A 35 -17.87 11.90 -10.36
CA VAL A 35 -17.25 10.62 -10.01
C VAL A 35 -15.99 10.90 -9.17
N GLY A 36 -15.80 10.21 -8.05
CA GLY A 36 -14.70 10.53 -7.12
C GLY A 36 -14.56 9.65 -5.87
N LYS A 37 -15.23 8.48 -5.80
CA LYS A 37 -15.01 7.50 -4.72
C LYS A 37 -13.68 6.78 -4.91
N MET A 38 -12.61 7.49 -4.56
CA MET A 38 -11.24 7.02 -4.57
C MET A 38 -10.58 7.37 -3.24
N CYS A 39 -9.96 6.37 -2.62
CA CYS A 39 -9.21 6.55 -1.40
C CYS A 39 -7.81 7.11 -1.68
N PHE A 40 -7.08 7.43 -0.61
CA PHE A 40 -5.66 7.75 -0.71
C PHE A 40 -4.83 6.47 -0.85
N ASN A 41 -3.65 6.59 -1.46
CA ASN A 41 -2.73 5.46 -1.60
C ASN A 41 -2.12 5.05 -0.24
N PRO A 42 -1.49 3.86 -0.17
CA PRO A 42 -0.86 3.35 1.05
C PRO A 42 0.08 4.33 1.77
N ALA A 43 0.93 5.08 1.05
CA ALA A 43 1.86 6.03 1.67
C ALA A 43 1.13 7.17 2.38
N LYS A 44 0.06 7.69 1.77
CA LYS A 44 -0.76 8.75 2.37
C LYS A 44 -1.62 8.22 3.53
N ASN A 45 -2.14 6.99 3.41
CA ASN A 45 -2.84 6.32 4.51
C ASN A 45 -1.93 6.13 5.73
N TRP A 46 -0.65 5.82 5.50
CA TRP A 46 0.35 5.78 6.55
C TRP A 46 0.59 7.15 7.19
N GLN A 47 0.74 8.20 6.38
CA GLN A 47 1.00 9.58 6.84
C GLN A 47 -0.10 10.14 7.74
N LEU A 48 -1.36 9.80 7.46
CA LEU A 48 -2.52 10.37 8.13
C LEU A 48 -2.78 9.78 9.52
N ASP A 49 -2.13 8.66 9.87
CA ASP A 49 -2.30 7.95 11.14
C ASP A 49 -3.77 7.54 11.44
N TRP A 50 -4.67 7.59 10.44
CA TRP A 50 -6.10 7.29 10.60
C TRP A 50 -6.40 5.84 10.99
N TYR A 51 -5.40 4.97 10.81
CA TYR A 51 -5.46 3.53 11.03
C TYR A 51 -4.75 3.09 12.32
N ASP A 52 -4.24 4.04 13.11
CA ASP A 52 -3.66 3.77 14.43
C ASP A 52 -4.77 3.70 15.50
N GLY A 53 -4.75 2.68 16.36
CA GLY A 53 -5.57 2.66 17.59
C GLY A 53 -7.10 2.64 17.45
N GLN A 54 -7.67 2.31 16.28
CA GLN A 54 -9.13 2.22 16.07
C GLN A 54 -9.65 0.79 16.35
N GLY A 55 -9.62 0.34 17.61
CA GLY A 55 -10.14 -0.98 18.03
C GLY A 55 -9.06 -1.98 18.47
N PRO A 56 -9.33 -3.30 18.55
CA PRO A 56 -8.46 -4.29 19.23
C PRO A 56 -7.11 -4.58 18.55
N GLY A 57 -6.65 -3.76 17.60
CA GLY A 57 -5.35 -3.88 16.96
C GLY A 57 -5.07 -2.72 16.00
N ASP A 58 -3.78 -2.47 15.76
CA ASP A 58 -3.32 -1.47 14.79
C ASP A 58 -3.51 -1.98 13.35
N TYR A 59 -4.15 -1.18 12.49
CA TYR A 59 -4.32 -1.50 11.06
C TYR A 59 -3.14 -1.02 10.20
N LYS A 60 -2.09 -0.51 10.85
CA LYS A 60 -0.79 -0.15 10.27
C LYS A 60 0.28 -1.09 10.82
N ILE A 61 1.05 -1.72 9.93
CA ILE A 61 2.15 -2.59 10.34
C ILE A 61 3.47 -2.07 9.78
N LEU A 62 4.51 -2.01 10.62
CA LEU A 62 5.89 -1.80 10.21
C LEU A 62 6.59 -3.16 10.11
N VAL A 63 7.23 -3.44 8.98
CA VAL A 63 8.01 -4.66 8.75
C VAL A 63 9.46 -4.27 8.53
N ASP A 64 10.36 -4.85 9.31
CA ASP A 64 11.81 -4.75 9.08
C ASP A 64 12.33 -6.08 8.49
N PRO A 65 12.50 -6.15 7.16
CA PRO A 65 12.93 -7.38 6.50
C PRO A 65 14.42 -7.70 6.76
N PHE A 66 15.20 -6.77 7.33
CA PHE A 66 16.57 -7.05 7.78
C PHE A 66 16.60 -7.84 9.09
N GLN A 67 15.52 -7.77 9.89
CA GLN A 67 15.37 -8.53 11.13
C GLN A 67 14.66 -9.86 10.91
N THR A 68 13.67 -9.89 10.02
CA THR A 68 12.91 -11.10 9.67
C THR A 68 12.88 -11.26 8.16
N GLU A 69 13.68 -12.17 7.63
CA GLU A 69 13.91 -12.32 6.19
C GLU A 69 12.64 -12.62 5.39
N THR A 70 11.66 -13.30 5.99
CA THR A 70 10.37 -13.61 5.33
C THR A 70 9.23 -13.34 6.29
N SER A 71 8.29 -12.50 5.86
CA SER A 71 7.06 -12.20 6.60
C SER A 71 5.85 -12.37 5.68
N SER A 72 4.74 -12.87 6.23
CA SER A 72 3.49 -13.03 5.46
C SER A 72 2.34 -12.33 6.17
N PHE A 73 1.47 -11.70 5.38
CA PHE A 73 0.36 -10.89 5.87
C PHE A 73 -0.88 -11.15 5.04
N GLN A 74 -2.04 -11.02 5.68
CA GLN A 74 -3.33 -10.92 5.03
C GLN A 74 -3.82 -9.48 5.20
N LEU A 75 -3.95 -8.73 4.11
CA LEU A 75 -4.42 -7.35 4.12
C LEU A 75 -5.91 -7.27 3.86
N VAL A 76 -6.58 -6.30 4.49
CA VAL A 76 -7.93 -5.88 4.13
C VAL A 76 -7.89 -4.68 3.20
N GLY A 77 -8.83 -4.68 2.25
CA GLY A 77 -8.99 -3.62 1.27
C GLY A 77 -9.36 -2.29 1.89
N ILE A 78 -8.73 -1.21 1.44
CA ILE A 78 -9.04 0.17 1.88
C ILE A 78 -10.53 0.52 1.71
N GLY A 79 -11.17 -0.01 0.66
CA GLY A 79 -12.59 0.19 0.37
C GLY A 79 -13.58 -0.53 1.30
N GLU A 80 -13.10 -1.43 2.16
CA GLU A 80 -13.94 -2.25 3.05
C GLU A 80 -13.36 -2.28 4.48
N TYR A 81 -12.45 -1.35 4.82
CA TYR A 81 -11.72 -1.38 6.09
C TYR A 81 -12.62 -1.29 7.33
N ASP A 82 -13.79 -0.67 7.21
CA ASP A 82 -14.78 -0.52 8.27
C ASP A 82 -15.47 -1.85 8.61
N THR A 83 -15.39 -2.84 7.72
CA THR A 83 -15.88 -4.21 7.95
C THR A 83 -14.81 -5.13 8.58
N ASN A 84 -13.60 -4.62 8.80
CA ASN A 84 -12.50 -5.32 9.48
C ASN A 84 -12.71 -5.29 11.01
N THR A 85 -13.73 -6.00 11.49
CA THR A 85 -14.04 -6.07 12.93
C THR A 85 -13.53 -7.36 13.56
N ALA A 86 -13.38 -7.37 14.88
CA ALA A 86 -12.99 -8.57 15.61
C ALA A 86 -13.99 -9.73 15.44
N GLU A 87 -15.25 -9.42 15.12
CA GLU A 87 -16.28 -10.41 14.77
C GLU A 87 -16.11 -10.97 13.35
N ALA A 88 -15.47 -10.23 12.44
CA ALA A 88 -15.18 -10.65 11.07
C ALA A 88 -13.91 -11.50 10.95
N GLY A 89 -13.01 -11.45 11.94
CA GLY A 89 -11.76 -12.22 11.95
C GLY A 89 -10.65 -11.56 12.78
N PRO A 90 -9.40 -12.07 12.72
CA PRO A 90 -8.26 -11.36 13.29
C PRO A 90 -8.06 -10.01 12.58
N ASN A 91 -7.68 -8.95 13.32
CA ASN A 91 -7.45 -7.64 12.71
C ASN A 91 -6.36 -7.72 11.63
N HIS A 92 -6.75 -7.43 10.39
CA HIS A 92 -5.87 -7.42 9.24
C HIS A 92 -5.33 -6.02 8.93
N PRO A 93 -4.04 -5.83 8.62
CA PRO A 93 -3.53 -4.53 8.23
C PRO A 93 -4.23 -3.99 6.97
N VAL A 94 -4.47 -2.69 6.95
CA VAL A 94 -4.89 -1.94 5.74
C VAL A 94 -3.65 -1.41 5.00
N VAL A 95 -2.59 -1.07 5.76
CA VAL A 95 -1.32 -0.61 5.20
C VAL A 95 -0.14 -1.28 5.90
N ILE A 96 0.85 -1.67 5.10
CA ILE A 96 2.14 -2.16 5.57
C ILE A 96 3.22 -1.19 5.11
N LYS A 97 4.04 -0.69 6.02
CA LYS A 97 5.30 -0.02 5.71
C LYS A 97 6.44 -1.05 5.79
N ILE A 98 7.22 -1.17 4.73
CA ILE A 98 8.50 -1.88 4.75
C ILE A 98 9.59 -0.88 5.12
N GLU A 99 10.33 -1.20 6.17
CA GLU A 99 11.45 -0.41 6.65
C GLU A 99 12.67 -0.59 5.72
N THR A 100 13.28 0.54 5.38
CA THR A 100 14.40 0.63 4.43
C THR A 100 15.67 1.14 5.12
N HIS A 101 15.59 1.52 6.41
CA HIS A 101 16.63 2.22 7.17
C HIS A 101 17.14 3.49 6.47
N ASN A 102 16.32 4.08 5.61
CA ASN A 102 16.60 5.33 4.92
C ASN A 102 15.38 6.26 4.94
N ILE A 103 15.49 7.44 4.32
CA ILE A 103 14.41 8.43 4.30
C ILE A 103 13.26 8.06 3.36
N THR A 104 13.41 7.06 2.51
CA THR A 104 12.39 6.58 1.58
C THR A 104 11.68 5.36 2.16
N GLY A 105 10.37 5.40 2.32
CA GLY A 105 9.56 4.25 2.72
C GLY A 105 8.94 3.54 1.51
N ILE A 106 8.77 2.22 1.62
CA ILE A 106 7.92 1.43 0.72
C ILE A 106 6.64 1.06 1.47
N PHE A 107 5.49 1.24 0.82
CA PHE A 107 4.17 1.06 1.41
C PHE A 107 3.34 0.12 0.53
N LEU A 108 2.66 -0.83 1.17
CA LEU A 108 1.78 -1.79 0.52
C LEU A 108 0.36 -1.58 1.03
N GLY A 109 -0.61 -1.72 0.14
CA GLY A 109 -2.01 -1.82 0.52
C GLY A 109 -2.81 -2.57 -0.53
N PHE A 110 -3.98 -3.06 -0.11
CA PHE A 110 -4.91 -3.71 -1.01
C PHE A 110 -5.93 -2.69 -1.54
N ASN A 111 -5.82 -2.37 -2.83
CA ASN A 111 -6.59 -1.33 -3.49
C ASN A 111 -7.97 -1.83 -3.95
N ARG A 112 -8.72 -2.38 -2.99
CA ARG A 112 -10.06 -2.96 -3.18
C ARG A 112 -11.02 -1.93 -3.78
N ALA A 113 -11.60 -2.23 -4.93
CA ALA A 113 -12.56 -1.38 -5.64
C ALA A 113 -13.99 -1.54 -5.07
N ALA A 114 -14.16 -1.16 -3.81
CA ALA A 114 -15.45 -1.21 -3.10
C ALA A 114 -15.63 -0.03 -2.14
N GLY A 115 -16.86 0.16 -1.65
CA GLY A 115 -17.20 1.21 -0.69
C GLY A 115 -16.73 2.60 -1.11
N PRO A 116 -15.95 3.32 -0.28
CA PRO A 116 -15.39 4.65 -0.62
C PRO A 116 -14.31 4.62 -1.70
N ASN A 117 -13.85 3.45 -2.14
CA ASN A 117 -12.87 3.27 -3.21
C ASN A 117 -13.46 2.63 -4.49
N ALA A 118 -14.80 2.54 -4.57
CA ALA A 118 -15.50 1.81 -5.63
C ALA A 118 -15.30 2.37 -7.05
N GLU A 119 -14.81 3.60 -7.18
CA GLU A 119 -14.63 4.28 -8.47
C GLU A 119 -13.15 4.40 -8.87
N ASN A 120 -12.28 3.68 -8.17
CA ASN A 120 -10.86 3.56 -8.49
C ASN A 120 -10.63 3.15 -9.96
N LYS A 121 -9.64 3.78 -10.61
CA LYS A 121 -9.44 3.70 -12.07
C LYS A 121 -8.31 2.80 -12.52
N GLU A 122 -7.35 2.54 -11.64
CA GLU A 122 -6.19 1.72 -11.93
C GLU A 122 -5.92 0.80 -10.74
N ALA A 123 -5.51 -0.44 -11.00
CA ALA A 123 -5.18 -1.42 -9.97
C ALA A 123 -6.33 -1.68 -8.98
N GLY A 124 -7.58 -1.73 -9.47
CA GLY A 124 -8.73 -2.10 -8.65
C GLY A 124 -8.68 -3.59 -8.29
N ASP A 125 -8.85 -3.91 -7.02
CA ASP A 125 -8.74 -5.28 -6.49
C ASP A 125 -7.34 -5.88 -6.66
N GLU A 126 -6.31 -5.04 -6.58
CA GLU A 126 -4.89 -5.42 -6.66
C GLU A 126 -4.10 -4.91 -5.46
N ILE A 127 -2.91 -5.47 -5.22
CA ILE A 127 -1.95 -4.91 -4.27
C ILE A 127 -1.21 -3.77 -4.94
N THR A 128 -1.16 -2.58 -4.33
CA THR A 128 -0.33 -1.47 -4.81
C THR A 128 0.92 -1.32 -3.95
N ILE A 129 2.05 -1.04 -4.59
CA ILE A 129 3.35 -0.80 -3.97
C ILE A 129 3.73 0.65 -4.26
N ILE A 130 3.81 1.45 -3.20
CA ILE A 130 4.08 2.89 -3.25
C ILE A 130 5.42 3.19 -2.60
N GLU A 131 6.22 4.03 -3.24
CA GLU A 131 7.42 4.62 -2.65
C GLU A 131 7.13 6.06 -2.25
N ALA A 132 7.60 6.50 -1.08
CA ALA A 132 7.50 7.90 -0.67
C ALA A 132 8.69 8.31 0.19
N GLY A 133 9.13 9.57 0.06
CA GLY A 133 10.16 10.13 0.93
C GLY A 133 9.67 10.43 2.35
N ASN A 134 10.56 10.99 3.17
CA ASN A 134 10.32 11.36 4.57
C ASN A 134 9.70 10.23 5.41
N SER A 135 10.02 8.98 5.08
CA SER A 135 9.50 7.75 5.69
C SER A 135 7.97 7.69 5.75
N GLY A 136 7.29 8.41 4.83
CA GLY A 136 5.83 8.55 4.79
C GLY A 136 5.23 9.38 5.92
N LYS A 137 6.01 10.15 6.68
CA LYS A 137 5.53 10.92 7.84
C LYS A 137 5.25 12.40 7.55
N TYR A 138 5.95 12.97 6.57
CA TYR A 138 5.87 14.38 6.24
C TYR A 138 5.58 14.58 4.75
N TYR A 139 5.24 15.80 4.38
CA TYR A 139 4.97 16.18 2.98
C TYR A 139 6.06 15.63 2.05
N SER A 140 5.67 14.67 1.21
CA SER A 140 6.55 14.06 0.23
C SER A 140 5.75 13.47 -0.90
N GLN A 141 6.23 13.70 -2.12
CA GLN A 141 5.72 13.06 -3.31
C GLN A 141 5.82 11.54 -3.14
N SER A 142 4.75 10.84 -3.52
CA SER A 142 4.76 9.38 -3.58
C SER A 142 4.69 8.91 -5.02
N TYR A 143 5.20 7.73 -5.31
CA TYR A 143 5.19 7.12 -6.64
C TYR A 143 4.69 5.68 -6.58
N LEU A 144 3.77 5.32 -7.46
CA LEU A 144 3.40 3.95 -7.73
C LEU A 144 4.60 3.23 -8.37
N LYS A 145 5.08 2.17 -7.72
CA LYS A 145 6.20 1.34 -8.20
C LYS A 145 5.72 0.12 -8.94
N ALA A 146 4.63 -0.47 -8.47
CA ALA A 146 3.97 -1.60 -9.09
C ALA A 146 2.55 -1.75 -8.52
N HIS A 147 1.71 -2.41 -9.29
CA HIS A 147 0.48 -3.03 -8.83
C HIS A 147 0.51 -4.51 -9.21
N LEU A 148 -0.06 -5.38 -8.37
CA LEU A 148 0.10 -6.82 -8.47
C LEU A 148 -1.24 -7.54 -8.31
N LEU A 149 -1.53 -8.41 -9.28
CA LEU A 149 -2.59 -9.41 -9.23
C LEU A 149 -2.15 -10.64 -8.39
N ALA A 150 -3.12 -11.49 -8.05
CA ALA A 150 -2.84 -12.77 -7.42
C ALA A 150 -1.88 -13.62 -8.28
N GLY A 151 -0.80 -14.09 -7.66
CA GLY A 151 0.26 -14.87 -8.30
C GLY A 151 1.45 -14.04 -8.80
N GLU A 152 1.36 -12.71 -8.79
CA GLU A 152 2.43 -11.84 -9.27
C GLU A 152 3.43 -11.45 -8.17
N THR A 153 4.62 -11.06 -8.62
CA THR A 153 5.75 -10.69 -7.76
C THR A 153 6.42 -9.42 -8.26
N TYR A 154 6.65 -8.48 -7.34
CA TYR A 154 7.57 -7.35 -7.52
C TYR A 154 8.94 -7.68 -6.92
N THR A 155 10.01 -7.26 -7.58
CA THR A 155 11.39 -7.42 -7.11
C THR A 155 12.14 -6.09 -7.16
N ASP A 156 12.73 -5.69 -6.04
CA ASP A 156 13.77 -4.66 -5.97
C ASP A 156 15.11 -5.34 -5.77
N GLU A 157 15.92 -5.40 -6.82
CA GLU A 157 17.18 -6.14 -6.88
C GLU A 157 18.31 -5.58 -5.99
N SER A 158 18.15 -4.35 -5.51
CA SER A 158 19.15 -3.70 -4.66
C SER A 158 18.47 -2.93 -3.54
N PHE A 159 17.62 -3.63 -2.79
CA PHE A 159 16.78 -3.04 -1.75
C PHE A 159 17.61 -2.26 -0.74
N ALA A 160 17.23 -1.00 -0.54
CA ALA A 160 17.88 -0.05 0.37
C ALA A 160 19.40 0.04 0.21
N SER A 161 19.92 -0.13 -1.02
CA SER A 161 21.35 -0.15 -1.31
C SER A 161 22.14 -1.24 -0.56
N SER A 162 21.46 -2.29 -0.08
CA SER A 162 22.07 -3.37 0.69
C SER A 162 22.75 -4.45 -0.18
N GLY A 163 22.53 -4.41 -1.50
CA GLY A 163 22.93 -5.48 -2.42
C GLY A 163 22.12 -6.77 -2.28
N ARG A 164 21.00 -6.75 -1.55
CA ARG A 164 20.05 -7.86 -1.40
C ARG A 164 18.78 -7.55 -2.18
N SER A 165 18.17 -8.56 -2.79
CA SER A 165 16.90 -8.41 -3.49
C SER A 165 15.71 -8.55 -2.52
N LEU A 166 14.82 -7.55 -2.49
CA LEU A 166 13.52 -7.64 -1.83
C LEU A 166 12.48 -8.13 -2.83
N THR A 167 11.70 -9.12 -2.45
CA THR A 167 10.56 -9.62 -3.24
C THR A 167 9.26 -9.45 -2.47
N ILE A 168 8.22 -9.02 -3.16
CA ILE A 168 6.85 -8.90 -2.66
C ILE A 168 5.98 -9.76 -3.57
N THR A 169 5.39 -10.82 -3.04
CA THR A 169 4.56 -11.75 -3.80
C THR A 169 3.13 -11.74 -3.29
N VAL A 170 2.16 -11.57 -4.19
CA VAL A 170 0.74 -11.73 -3.88
C VAL A 170 0.38 -13.20 -4.03
N LYS A 171 0.15 -13.90 -2.93
CA LYS A 171 -0.15 -15.34 -2.93
C LYS A 171 -1.58 -15.62 -3.39
N SER A 172 -2.54 -14.81 -2.95
CA SER A 172 -3.94 -14.91 -3.35
C SER A 172 -4.69 -13.62 -3.05
N ILE A 173 -5.82 -13.43 -3.74
CA ILE A 173 -6.82 -12.42 -3.43
C ILE A 173 -8.18 -13.13 -3.35
N ASP A 174 -8.92 -12.90 -2.28
CA ASP A 174 -10.26 -13.43 -2.06
C ASP A 174 -11.27 -12.28 -1.99
N LEU A 175 -12.16 -12.23 -2.98
CA LEU A 175 -13.24 -11.24 -3.09
C LEU A 175 -14.61 -11.87 -2.78
N THR A 176 -14.65 -13.14 -2.37
CA THR A 176 -15.90 -13.87 -2.08
C THR A 176 -16.42 -13.60 -0.68
N THR A 177 -15.60 -12.98 0.17
CA THR A 177 -15.93 -12.52 1.52
C THR A 177 -16.02 -11.01 1.58
N THR A 178 -16.61 -10.49 2.66
CA THR A 178 -16.55 -9.08 3.02
C THR A 178 -16.03 -8.98 4.46
N PRO A 179 -14.87 -8.33 4.69
CA PRO A 179 -14.02 -7.68 3.68
C PRO A 179 -13.39 -8.68 2.70
N GLY A 180 -13.10 -8.20 1.49
CA GLY A 180 -12.16 -8.88 0.59
C GLY A 180 -10.74 -8.78 1.15
N VAL A 181 -9.96 -9.84 0.96
CA VAL A 181 -8.61 -9.96 1.54
C VAL A 181 -7.54 -10.33 0.52
N ALA A 182 -6.32 -9.88 0.75
CA ALA A 182 -5.16 -10.21 -0.07
C ALA A 182 -4.02 -10.79 0.79
N ASN A 183 -3.52 -11.97 0.42
CA ASN A 183 -2.40 -12.61 1.10
C ASN A 183 -1.10 -12.27 0.39
N VAL A 184 -0.14 -11.70 1.11
CA VAL A 184 1.17 -11.30 0.59
C VAL A 184 2.31 -11.91 1.38
N THR A 185 3.43 -12.16 0.71
CA THR A 185 4.69 -12.54 1.32
C THR A 185 5.76 -11.53 0.92
N ILE A 186 6.47 -11.02 1.92
CA ILE A 186 7.60 -10.10 1.78
C ILE A 186 8.85 -10.89 2.14
N THR A 187 9.81 -10.98 1.23
CA THR A 187 11.06 -11.74 1.43
C THR A 187 12.28 -10.92 1.01
N LEU A 188 13.23 -10.74 1.92
CA LEU A 188 14.54 -10.18 1.61
C LEU A 188 15.56 -11.31 1.48
N GLN A 189 16.00 -11.56 0.26
CA GLN A 189 16.92 -12.66 -0.04
C GLN A 189 18.25 -12.47 0.72
N PRO A 190 18.84 -13.56 1.25
CA PRO A 190 20.17 -13.48 1.84
C PRO A 190 21.20 -13.14 0.77
N LEU A 191 22.32 -12.52 1.16
CA LEU A 191 23.46 -12.37 0.26
C LEU A 191 23.94 -13.77 -0.15
N CYS A 192 24.03 -14.03 -1.46
CA CYS A 192 24.65 -15.26 -1.95
C CYS A 192 26.06 -15.38 -1.34
N SER A 193 26.30 -16.45 -0.58
CA SER A 193 27.62 -16.75 -0.05
C SER A 193 28.47 -17.27 -1.21
N ASN A 194 29.54 -16.57 -1.56
CA ASN A 194 30.56 -17.06 -2.50
C ASN A 194 31.37 -18.20 -1.88
#